data_AF-A0A2G9GAM3-F1
#
_entry.id   AF-A0A2G9GAM3-F1
#
_cell.length_a   1.000
_cell.length_b   1.000
_cell.length_c   1.000
_cell.angle_alpha   90.00
_cell.angle_beta   90.00
_cell.angle_gamma   90.00
#
_symmetry.space_group_name_H-M   'P 1'
#
loop_
_entity.id
_entity.type
_entity.pdbx_description
1 polymer ?
#
loop_
_entity_poly.entity_id
_entity_poly.type
_entity_poly.pdbx_seq_one_letter_code
_entity_poly.pdbx_strand_id
1 'polypeptide(L)'
;MKVMTLMRAHNRQGAVHSNGLRAGHKLVGSGENGGLLEYFFGRDGKHLLPHDKFVQFLRDLHDEMVKLEFAHYDYKLRGTISAKDFAMSMVASTDLKHLNKLLDCVDDIDNQPNLFNIRITPEEFKNFAELRRNFFH
;
A
#
# COMPACT_ATOMS: atom_id res chain seq x y z
N MET A 1 -16.78 -21.13 6.77
CA MET A 1 -15.93 -21.86 5.80
C MET A 1 -15.82 -21.23 4.41
N LYS A 2 -16.79 -20.45 3.88
CA LYS A 2 -16.70 -19.87 2.51
C LYS A 2 -15.55 -18.86 2.30
N VAL A 3 -15.29 -17.97 3.26
CA VAL A 3 -14.26 -16.91 3.17
C VAL A 3 -12.84 -17.48 3.12
N MET A 4 -12.51 -18.44 4.01
CA MET A 4 -11.20 -19.09 4.01
C MET A 4 -10.89 -19.78 2.68
N THR A 5 -11.86 -20.52 2.12
CA THR A 5 -11.70 -21.19 0.83
C THR A 5 -11.43 -20.18 -0.29
N LEU A 6 -12.15 -19.05 -0.29
CA LEU A 6 -11.94 -17.95 -1.24
C LEU A 6 -10.54 -17.32 -1.09
N MET A 7 -10.11 -17.03 0.15
CA MET A 7 -8.79 -16.48 0.42
C MET A 7 -7.66 -17.43 -0.01
N ARG A 8 -7.82 -18.74 0.20
CA ARG A 8 -6.86 -19.75 -0.27
C ARG A 8 -6.79 -19.84 -1.79
N ALA A 9 -7.94 -19.77 -2.48
CA ALA A 9 -7.99 -19.82 -3.94
C ALA A 9 -7.26 -18.63 -4.58
N HIS A 10 -7.45 -17.41 -4.05
CA HIS A 10 -6.79 -16.22 -4.58
C HIS A 10 -5.31 -16.08 -4.14
N ASN A 11 -4.92 -16.59 -2.97
CA ASN A 11 -3.51 -16.56 -2.54
C ASN A 11 -2.64 -17.55 -3.35
N ARG A 12 -3.18 -18.71 -3.75
CA ARG A 12 -2.46 -19.68 -4.59
C ARG A 12 -2.06 -19.15 -5.97
N GLN A 13 -2.79 -18.20 -6.54
CA GLN A 13 -2.46 -17.60 -7.85
C GLN A 13 -1.17 -16.75 -7.80
N GLY A 14 -0.81 -16.19 -6.64
CA GLY A 14 0.46 -15.46 -6.45
C GLY A 14 1.68 -16.37 -6.26
N ALA A 15 1.48 -17.59 -5.72
CA ALA A 15 2.57 -18.55 -5.50
C ALA A 15 3.09 -19.19 -6.79
N VAL A 16 2.22 -19.34 -7.80
CA VAL A 16 2.53 -19.98 -9.09
C VAL A 16 3.45 -19.12 -9.99
N HIS A 17 3.53 -17.80 -9.76
CA HIS A 17 4.38 -16.89 -10.54
C HIS A 17 5.72 -16.53 -9.89
N SER A 18 6.15 -17.25 -8.85
CA SER A 18 7.35 -16.93 -8.05
C SER A 18 8.71 -17.19 -8.75
N ASN A 19 8.74 -17.53 -10.05
CA ASN A 19 10.00 -17.68 -10.79
C ASN A 19 10.72 -16.35 -11.12
N GLY A 20 10.19 -15.20 -10.71
CA GLY A 20 10.83 -13.89 -10.89
C GLY A 20 11.44 -13.34 -9.61
N LEU A 21 12.72 -13.60 -9.37
CA LEU A 21 13.78 -12.81 -8.69
C LEU A 21 13.44 -11.81 -7.55
N ARG A 22 12.29 -11.88 -6.88
CA ARG A 22 12.05 -11.18 -5.61
C ARG A 22 12.48 -12.12 -4.49
N ALA A 23 13.66 -11.85 -3.93
CA ALA A 23 14.16 -12.48 -2.72
C ALA A 23 13.27 -12.12 -1.51
N GLY A 24 12.08 -12.70 -1.45
CA GLY A 24 11.42 -13.02 -0.19
C GLY A 24 12.03 -14.33 0.31
N HIS A 25 12.57 -14.32 1.52
CA HIS A 25 13.20 -15.47 2.16
C HIS A 25 12.36 -16.75 1.97
N LYS A 26 12.93 -17.79 1.34
CA LYS A 26 12.28 -19.11 1.20
C LYS A 26 11.89 -19.62 2.58
N LEU A 27 10.60 -19.64 2.88
CA LEU A 27 10.04 -20.44 3.97
C LEU A 27 9.57 -21.79 3.41
N VAL A 28 10.50 -22.53 2.79
CA VAL A 28 10.26 -23.90 2.33
C VAL A 28 10.88 -24.82 3.36
N GLY A 29 10.07 -25.24 4.34
CA GLY A 29 10.50 -26.15 5.39
C GLY A 29 9.43 -26.37 6.45
N SER A 30 8.54 -27.34 6.20
CA SER A 30 7.62 -27.98 7.17
C SER A 30 6.55 -27.09 7.81
N GLY A 31 5.27 -27.33 7.46
CA GLY A 31 4.10 -26.77 8.16
C GLY A 31 3.49 -25.51 7.54
N GLU A 32 3.32 -25.49 6.22
CA GLU A 32 2.76 -24.39 5.41
C GLU A 32 1.29 -24.04 5.76
N ASN A 33 1.05 -23.47 6.94
CA ASN A 33 -0.16 -22.73 7.26
C ASN A 33 0.16 -21.24 7.20
N GLY A 34 -0.28 -20.59 6.13
CA GLY A 34 0.02 -19.20 5.81
C GLY A 34 -0.33 -18.23 6.94
N GLY A 35 0.63 -17.41 7.36
CA GLY A 35 0.54 -16.52 8.51
C GLY A 35 -0.73 -15.66 8.58
N LEU A 36 -1.27 -15.19 7.44
CA LEU A 36 -2.53 -14.44 7.42
C LEU A 36 -3.76 -15.32 7.73
N LEU A 37 -3.77 -16.56 7.23
CA LEU A 37 -4.84 -17.51 7.52
C LEU A 37 -4.78 -17.99 8.97
N GLU A 38 -3.58 -18.22 9.49
CA GLU A 38 -3.37 -18.51 10.91
C GLU A 38 -3.80 -17.34 11.80
N TYR A 39 -3.47 -16.10 11.41
CA TYR A 39 -3.87 -14.88 12.13
C TYR A 39 -5.40 -14.71 12.23
N PHE A 40 -6.12 -15.05 11.15
CA PHE A 40 -7.58 -14.95 11.15
C PHE A 40 -8.30 -16.14 11.76
N PHE A 41 -7.85 -17.36 11.44
CA PHE A 41 -8.60 -18.58 11.68
C PHE A 41 -7.93 -19.51 12.73
N GLY A 42 -6.79 -19.12 13.30
CA GLY A 42 -6.01 -19.94 14.22
C GLY A 42 -5.19 -21.01 13.51
N ARG A 43 -4.25 -21.63 14.25
CA ARG A 43 -3.38 -22.71 13.74
C ARG A 43 -4.16 -23.92 13.22
N ASP A 44 -5.33 -24.18 13.81
CA ASP A 44 -6.23 -25.26 13.43
C ASP A 44 -7.27 -24.86 12.37
N GLY A 45 -7.33 -23.57 12.01
CA GLY A 45 -8.26 -23.02 11.02
C GLY A 45 -9.73 -23.00 11.47
N LYS A 46 -10.02 -23.18 12.76
CA LYS A 46 -11.40 -23.30 13.27
C LYS A 46 -11.96 -22.00 13.83
N HIS A 47 -11.13 -21.00 14.10
CA HIS A 47 -11.64 -19.72 14.60
C HIS A 47 -12.53 -19.08 13.53
N LEU A 48 -13.61 -18.45 13.97
CA LEU A 48 -14.40 -17.59 13.10
C LEU A 48 -13.67 -16.27 12.92
N LEU A 49 -13.85 -15.63 11.77
CA LEU A 49 -13.37 -14.28 11.51
C LEU A 49 -14.56 -13.32 11.66
N PRO A 50 -14.69 -12.60 12.79
CA PRO A 50 -15.73 -11.59 12.95
C PRO A 50 -15.57 -10.50 11.88
N HIS A 51 -16.70 -9.95 11.43
CA HIS A 51 -16.70 -8.88 10.43
C HIS A 51 -15.87 -7.69 10.89
N ASP A 52 -16.04 -7.24 12.14
CA ASP A 52 -15.32 -6.08 12.68
C ASP A 52 -13.80 -6.30 12.73
N LYS A 53 -13.36 -7.52 13.07
CA LYS A 53 -11.93 -7.89 13.03
C LYS A 53 -11.38 -7.81 11.60
N PHE A 54 -12.15 -8.26 10.62
CA PHE A 54 -11.75 -8.17 9.22
C PHE A 54 -11.69 -6.73 8.71
N VAL A 55 -12.70 -5.93 9.04
CA VAL A 55 -12.74 -4.50 8.70
C VAL A 55 -11.58 -3.75 9.35
N GLN A 56 -11.29 -4.01 10.63
CA GLN A 56 -10.16 -3.40 11.32
C GLN A 56 -8.84 -3.77 10.66
N PHE A 57 -8.64 -5.04 10.30
CA PHE A 57 -7.45 -5.46 9.58
C PHE A 57 -7.27 -4.70 8.25
N LEU A 58 -8.34 -4.47 7.47
CA LEU A 58 -8.23 -3.71 6.23
C LEU A 58 -7.89 -2.23 6.48
N ARG A 59 -8.38 -1.64 7.58
CA ARG A 59 -8.02 -0.28 8.00
C ARG A 59 -6.55 -0.19 8.39
N ASP A 60 -6.09 -1.12 9.23
CA ASP A 60 -4.69 -1.18 9.66
C ASP A 60 -3.76 -1.41 8.47
N LEU A 61 -4.12 -2.32 7.56
CA LEU A 61 -3.36 -2.59 6.34
C LEU A 61 -3.25 -1.34 5.46
N HIS A 62 -4.35 -0.61 5.28
CA HIS A 62 -4.34 0.64 4.52
C HIS A 62 -3.45 1.69 5.19
N ASP A 63 -3.56 1.85 6.51
CA ASP A 63 -2.72 2.80 7.26
C ASP A 63 -1.23 2.46 7.13
N GLU A 64 -0.86 1.18 7.19
CA GLU A 64 0.51 0.74 6.96
C GLU A 64 0.97 0.95 5.50
N MET A 65 0.09 0.76 4.51
CA MET A 65 0.42 1.07 3.12
C MET A 65 0.70 2.56 2.91
N VAL A 66 -0.10 3.44 3.50
CA VAL A 66 0.09 4.89 3.42
C VAL A 66 1.40 5.31 4.10
N LYS A 67 1.72 4.72 5.26
CA LYS A 67 3.01 4.96 5.94
C LYS A 67 4.18 4.50 5.08
N LEU A 68 4.07 3.32 4.45
CA LEU A 68 5.11 2.78 3.59
C LEU A 68 5.31 3.62 2.32
N GLU A 69 4.23 4.12 1.73
CA GLU A 69 4.26 5.05 0.60
C GLU A 69 4.96 6.35 1.00
N PHE A 70 4.62 6.96 2.14
CA PHE A 70 5.32 8.14 2.63
C PHE A 70 6.80 7.87 2.84
N ALA A 71 7.16 6.75 3.49
CA ALA A 71 8.55 6.38 3.73
C ALA A 71 9.35 6.13 2.45
N HIS A 72 8.69 5.67 1.38
CA HIS A 72 9.31 5.55 0.05
C HIS A 72 9.75 6.91 -0.50
N TYR A 73 8.94 7.95 -0.31
CA TYR A 73 9.28 9.32 -0.74
C TYR A 73 10.20 10.04 0.25
N ASP A 74 10.06 9.81 1.57
CA ASP A 74 10.99 10.30 2.60
C ASP A 74 12.22 9.38 2.76
N TYR A 75 12.81 8.93 1.65
CA TYR A 75 13.95 8.01 1.68
C TYR A 75 15.20 8.58 2.37
N LYS A 76 15.25 9.90 2.58
CA LYS A 76 16.31 10.61 3.31
C LYS A 76 16.04 10.75 4.81
N LEU A 77 14.91 10.22 5.31
CA LEU A 77 14.51 10.25 6.71
C LEU A 77 14.48 11.67 7.30
N ARG A 78 13.93 12.61 6.54
CA ARG A 78 13.81 14.03 6.93
C ARG A 78 12.55 14.30 7.73
N GLY A 79 11.62 13.36 7.79
CA GLY A 79 10.30 13.52 8.40
C GLY A 79 9.33 14.36 7.56
N THR A 80 9.73 14.80 6.36
CA THR A 80 8.90 15.56 5.42
C THR A 80 9.33 15.28 3.98
N ILE A 81 8.40 15.34 3.04
CA ILE A 81 8.67 15.19 1.60
C ILE A 81 8.48 16.52 0.85
N SER A 82 9.08 16.66 -0.33
CA SER A 82 8.89 17.87 -1.16
C SER A 82 7.53 17.89 -1.85
N ALA A 83 7.10 19.07 -2.32
CA ALA A 83 5.92 19.18 -3.19
C ALA A 83 6.01 18.29 -4.44
N LYS A 84 7.21 18.15 -5.01
CA LYS A 84 7.44 17.28 -6.16
C LYS A 84 7.24 15.80 -5.81
N ASP A 85 7.81 15.35 -4.69
CA ASP A 85 7.65 13.97 -4.22
C ASP A 85 6.18 13.66 -3.89
N PHE A 86 5.48 14.60 -3.26
CA PHE A 86 4.04 14.49 -3.02
C PHE A 86 3.24 14.43 -4.32
N ALA A 87 3.58 15.24 -5.32
CA ALA A 87 2.92 15.17 -6.62
C ALA A 87 3.19 13.83 -7.34
N MET A 88 4.42 13.32 -7.26
CA MET A 88 4.75 11.97 -7.75
C MET A 88 3.90 10.88 -7.10
N SER A 89 3.59 10.98 -5.81
CA SER A 89 2.72 10.00 -5.12
C SER A 89 1.29 10.02 -5.64
N MET A 90 0.80 11.20 -6.04
CA MET A 90 -0.49 11.30 -6.72
C MET A 90 -0.44 10.64 -8.09
N VAL A 91 0.58 10.95 -8.90
CA VAL A 91 0.73 10.44 -10.27
C VAL A 91 0.89 8.91 -10.30
N ALA A 92 1.58 8.33 -9.32
CA ALA A 92 1.72 6.87 -9.20
C ALA A 92 0.39 6.12 -9.09
N SER A 93 -0.69 6.80 -8.71
CA SER A 93 -2.04 6.23 -8.54
C SER A 93 -3.00 6.47 -9.73
N THR A 94 -2.55 7.09 -10.83
CA THR A 94 -3.44 7.54 -11.93
C THR A 94 -3.60 6.51 -13.03
N ASP A 95 -4.68 6.64 -13.82
CA ASP A 95 -4.81 5.92 -15.10
C ASP A 95 -3.68 6.33 -16.06
N LEU A 96 -3.11 5.36 -16.76
CA LEU A 96 -2.04 5.52 -17.73
C LEU A 96 -2.40 6.48 -18.88
N LYS A 97 -3.70 6.65 -19.18
CA LYS A 97 -4.18 7.55 -20.26
C LYS A 97 -3.74 9.00 -20.10
N HIS A 98 -3.49 9.46 -18.87
CA HIS A 98 -3.09 10.83 -18.59
C HIS A 98 -1.68 10.95 -17.99
N LEU A 99 -0.95 9.84 -17.90
CA LEU A 99 0.32 9.75 -17.17
C LEU A 99 1.35 10.76 -17.67
N ASN A 100 1.62 10.80 -18.98
CA ASN A 100 2.64 11.68 -19.54
C ASN A 100 2.38 13.15 -19.20
N LYS A 101 1.13 13.62 -19.35
CA LYS A 101 0.75 15.01 -19.04
C LYS A 101 0.96 15.33 -17.57
N LEU A 102 0.66 14.38 -16.69
CA LEU A 102 0.82 14.58 -15.25
C LEU A 102 2.29 14.55 -14.84
N LEU A 103 3.12 13.73 -15.48
CA LEU A 103 4.57 13.74 -15.29
C LEU A 103 5.19 15.06 -15.73
N ASP A 104 4.78 15.59 -16.91
CA ASP A 104 5.20 16.91 -17.37
C ASP A 104 4.86 17.99 -16.33
N CYS A 105 3.64 17.96 -15.77
CA CYS A 105 3.25 18.88 -14.69
C CYS A 105 4.09 18.73 -13.42
N VAL A 106 4.52 17.51 -13.08
CA VAL A 106 5.37 17.28 -11.90
C VAL A 106 6.77 17.85 -12.12
N ASP A 107 7.32 17.75 -13.32
CA ASP A 107 8.64 18.30 -13.63
C ASP A 107 8.65 19.83 -13.58
N ASP A 108 7.53 20.46 -13.87
CA ASP A 108 7.38 21.92 -13.77
C ASP A 108 7.30 22.44 -12.33
N ILE A 109 7.07 21.60 -11.31
CA ILE A 109 6.92 22.02 -9.90
C ILE A 109 8.19 22.71 -9.40
N ASP A 110 9.37 22.23 -9.80
CA ASP A 110 10.65 22.80 -9.36
C ASP A 110 10.85 24.24 -9.90
N ASN A 111 10.16 24.59 -10.99
CA ASN A 111 10.21 25.92 -11.60
C ASN A 111 9.22 26.90 -10.94
N GLN A 112 8.34 26.43 -10.05
CA GLN A 112 7.34 27.25 -9.37
C GLN A 112 7.88 27.73 -8.00
N PRO A 113 8.22 29.03 -7.85
CA PRO A 113 8.88 29.54 -6.65
C PRO A 113 8.01 29.42 -5.38
N ASN A 114 6.69 29.35 -5.53
CA ASN A 114 5.74 29.14 -4.44
C ASN A 114 5.64 27.67 -3.97
N LEU A 115 6.09 26.70 -4.78
CA LEU A 115 5.96 25.27 -4.46
C LEU A 115 7.29 24.63 -4.03
N PHE A 116 8.42 25.15 -4.51
CA PHE A 116 9.74 24.57 -4.27
C PHE A 116 10.10 24.38 -2.77
N ASN A 117 9.67 25.30 -1.91
CA ASN A 117 9.98 25.26 -0.48
C ASN A 117 8.91 24.55 0.37
N ILE A 118 7.82 24.08 -0.23
CA ILE A 118 6.76 23.39 0.50
C ILE A 118 7.28 22.03 0.98
N ARG A 119 6.96 21.72 2.23
CA ARG A 119 7.26 20.45 2.90
C ARG A 119 5.95 19.84 3.38
N ILE A 120 5.75 18.58 3.01
CA ILE A 120 4.56 17.81 3.36
C ILE A 120 4.93 16.87 4.49
N THR A 121 4.18 16.94 5.57
CA THR A 121 4.31 16.10 6.76
C THR A 121 3.61 14.74 6.57
N PRO A 122 3.94 13.71 7.39
CA PRO A 122 3.25 12.43 7.35
C PRO A 122 1.74 12.57 7.62
N GLU A 123 1.35 13.52 8.48
CA GLU A 123 -0.05 13.78 8.82
C GLU A 123 -0.81 14.38 7.63
N GLU A 124 -0.25 15.39 6.96
CA GLU A 124 -0.85 15.97 5.74
C GLU A 124 -0.97 14.92 4.63
N PHE A 125 0.05 14.08 4.46
CA PHE A 125 0.03 12.98 3.50
C PHE A 125 -1.09 11.98 3.81
N LYS A 126 -1.23 11.58 5.09
CA LYS A 126 -2.29 10.67 5.53
C LYS A 126 -3.67 11.27 5.33
N ASN A 127 -3.87 12.54 5.72
CA ASN A 127 -5.13 13.25 5.53
C ASN A 127 -5.53 13.28 4.05
N PHE A 128 -4.57 13.52 3.16
CA PHE A 128 -4.82 13.47 1.72
C PHE A 128 -5.17 12.05 1.23
N ALA A 129 -4.47 11.01 1.70
CA ALA A 129 -4.79 9.63 1.35
C ALA A 129 -6.22 9.23 1.77
N GLU A 130 -6.67 9.69 2.94
CA GLU A 130 -8.05 9.49 3.40
C GLU A 130 -9.07 10.21 2.52
N LEU A 131 -8.77 11.43 2.07
CA LEU A 131 -9.62 12.15 1.12
C LEU A 131 -9.77 11.38 -0.20
N ARG A 132 -8.66 10.89 -0.80
CA ARG A 132 -8.72 10.07 -2.03
C ARG A 132 -9.69 8.90 -1.86
N ARG A 133 -9.62 8.19 -0.74
CA ARG A 133 -10.51 7.04 -0.49
C ARG A 133 -11.99 7.41 -0.48
N ASN A 134 -12.35 8.61 -0.01
CA ASN A 134 -13.73 9.04 0.11
C ASN A 134 -14.32 9.59 -1.20
N PHE A 135 -13.49 10.00 -2.17
CA PHE A 135 -13.94 10.58 -3.44
C PHE A 135 -13.96 9.61 -4.63
N PHE A 136 -13.27 8.46 -4.54
CA PHE A 136 -13.20 7.47 -5.63
C PHE A 136 -14.13 6.26 -5.43
N HIS A 137 -15.21 6.41 -4.64
CA HIS A 137 -16.29 5.42 -4.48
C HIS A 137 -17.60 5.88 -5.09
#